data_AF-A0A9D1JUT5-F1
#
_entry.id   AF-A0A9D1JUT5-F1
#
_cell.length_a   1.000
_cell.length_b   1.000
_cell.length_c   1.000
_cell.angle_alpha   90.00
_cell.angle_beta   90.00
_cell.angle_gamma   90.00
#
_symmetry.space_group_name_H-M   'P 1'
#
loop_
_entity.id
_entity.type
_entity.pdbx_description
1 polymer ?
#
loop_
_entity_poly.entity_id
_entity_poly.type
_entity_poly.pdbx_seq_one_letter_code
_entity_poly.pdbx_strand_id
1 'polypeptide(L)'
;MRSGTKMLRIASLLQIIFGLGYFLLARFLLGEGEVVLGDMSGEDALMTVLISYGGCAFQVLAGLLGLALSNKKSVITVLFGILLFIPVLANFLKTEGNIAVIVVTAVTLVFPYLYLHAAWKNFKA
;
A
#
# COMPACT_ATOMS: atom_id res chain seq x y z
N MET A 1 23.83 0.35 13.11
CA MET A 1 22.80 0.18 12.06
C MET A 1 22.90 1.32 11.06
N ARG A 2 22.96 1.01 9.75
CA ARG A 2 23.00 2.02 8.68
C ARG A 2 21.72 2.86 8.69
N SER A 3 21.81 4.12 8.28
CA SER A 3 20.64 5.03 8.21
C SER A 3 19.52 4.46 7.32
N GLY A 4 19.87 3.86 6.17
CA GLY A 4 18.92 3.22 5.25
C GLY A 4 18.16 2.04 5.87
N THR A 5 18.84 1.21 6.68
CA THR A 5 18.21 0.07 7.37
C THR A 5 17.15 0.53 8.36
N LYS A 6 17.43 1.57 9.17
CA LYS A 6 16.45 2.10 10.12
C LYS A 6 15.23 2.67 9.40
N MET A 7 15.45 3.45 8.33
CA MET A 7 14.38 4.04 7.54
C MET A 7 13.50 2.97 6.89
N LEU A 8 14.08 1.92 6.32
CA LEU A 8 13.32 0.83 5.70
C LEU A 8 12.50 0.08 6.75
N ARG A 9 13.03 -0.18 7.96
CA ARG A 9 12.24 -0.82 9.02
C ARG A 9 11.03 0.01 9.44
N ILE A 10 11.20 1.32 9.59
CA ILE A 10 10.08 2.22 9.95
C ILE A 10 9.06 2.26 8.82
N ALA A 11 9.50 2.44 7.57
CA ALA A 11 8.60 2.50 6.43
C ALA A 11 7.86 1.16 6.21
N SER A 12 8.52 0.04 6.45
CA SER A 12 7.91 -1.29 6.45
C SER A 12 6.83 -1.44 7.52
N LEU A 13 7.08 -0.97 8.74
CA LEU A 13 6.07 -1.00 9.82
C LEU A 13 4.86 -0.13 9.45
N LEU A 14 5.10 1.07 8.91
CA LEU A 14 4.03 1.94 8.43
C LEU A 14 3.20 1.26 7.34
N GLN A 15 3.85 0.54 6.41
CA GLN A 15 3.15 -0.19 5.35
C GLN A 15 2.25 -1.30 5.90
N ILE A 16 2.70 -2.03 6.93
CA ILE A 16 1.91 -3.06 7.61
C ILE A 16 0.71 -2.42 8.33
N ILE A 17 0.96 -1.39 9.13
CA ILE A 17 -0.09 -0.69 9.90
C ILE A 17 -1.14 -0.12 8.95
N PHE A 18 -0.71 0.52 7.86
CA PHE A 18 -1.61 1.10 6.89
C PHE A 18 -2.40 0.03 6.13
N GLY A 19 -1.77 -1.06 5.69
CA GLY A 19 -2.46 -2.16 5.01
C GLY A 19 -3.49 -2.86 5.89
N LEU A 20 -3.17 -3.09 7.17
CA LEU A 20 -4.12 -3.63 8.14
C LEU A 20 -5.24 -2.64 8.48
N GLY A 21 -4.90 -1.36 8.66
CA GLY A 21 -5.86 -0.30 8.93
C GLY A 21 -6.87 -0.15 7.79
N TYR A 22 -6.40 -0.14 6.54
CA TYR A 22 -7.25 -0.06 5.36
C TYR A 22 -8.14 -1.31 5.22
N PHE A 23 -7.60 -2.50 5.49
CA PHE A 23 -8.38 -3.73 5.52
C PHE A 23 -9.52 -3.69 6.54
N LEU A 24 -9.23 -3.25 7.78
CA LEU A 24 -10.22 -3.14 8.85
C LEU A 24 -11.26 -2.06 8.56
N LEU A 25 -10.83 -0.91 8.00
CA LEU A 25 -11.71 0.18 7.62
C LEU A 25 -12.65 -0.24 6.48
N ALA A 26 -12.13 -0.93 5.46
CA ALA A 26 -12.93 -1.50 4.39
C ALA A 26 -13.98 -2.48 4.95
N ARG A 27 -13.58 -3.38 5.87
CA ARG A 27 -14.52 -4.31 6.51
C ARG A 27 -15.57 -3.62 7.38
N PHE A 28 -15.18 -2.57 8.12
CA PHE A 28 -16.10 -1.80 8.96
C PHE A 28 -17.11 -1.01 8.12
N LEU A 29 -16.65 -0.35 7.05
CA LEU A 29 -17.49 0.44 6.14
C LEU A 29 -18.42 -0.42 5.28
N LEU A 30 -17.98 -1.62 4.90
CA LEU A 30 -18.80 -2.57 4.15
C LEU A 30 -19.81 -3.33 5.03
N GLY A 31 -19.72 -3.22 6.37
CA GLY A 31 -20.57 -3.96 7.30
C GLY A 31 -20.30 -5.48 7.26
N GLU A 32 -20.62 -6.20 8.33
CA GLU A 32 -20.48 -7.67 8.35
C GLU A 32 -21.46 -8.41 7.43
N GLY A 33 -22.26 -7.71 6.63
CA GLY A 33 -23.25 -8.27 5.73
C GLY A 33 -23.18 -7.61 4.37
N GLU A 34 -22.93 -8.43 3.36
CA GLU A 34 -23.03 -8.13 1.93
C GLU A 34 -22.24 -6.89 1.48
N VAL A 35 -21.17 -7.13 0.74
CA VAL A 35 -20.74 -6.17 -0.28
C VAL A 35 -22.01 -5.80 -1.03
N VAL A 36 -22.49 -4.57 -0.90
CA VAL A 36 -23.66 -4.09 -1.63
C VAL A 36 -23.24 -4.07 -3.10
N LEU A 37 -23.44 -5.22 -3.76
CA LEU A 37 -23.27 -5.45 -5.19
C LEU A 37 -24.45 -4.80 -5.92
N GLY A 38 -24.67 -3.51 -5.66
CA GLY A 38 -25.67 -2.74 -6.40
C GLY A 38 -25.28 -2.76 -7.88
N ASP A 39 -26.08 -3.44 -8.70
CA ASP A 39 -26.02 -3.55 -10.17
C ASP A 39 -24.66 -3.90 -10.82
N MET A 40 -23.63 -4.24 -10.06
CA MET A 40 -22.34 -4.66 -10.61
C MET A 40 -22.39 -6.11 -11.08
N SER A 41 -21.83 -6.38 -12.27
CA SER A 41 -21.63 -7.76 -12.72
C SER A 41 -20.79 -8.53 -11.69
N GLY A 42 -21.05 -9.83 -11.52
CA GLY A 42 -20.30 -10.65 -10.55
C GLY A 42 -18.79 -10.64 -10.78
N GLU A 43 -18.33 -10.38 -12.01
CA GLU A 43 -16.91 -10.26 -12.35
C GLU A 43 -16.31 -8.93 -11.86
N ASP A 44 -17.02 -7.80 -12.02
CA ASP A 44 -16.55 -6.48 -11.57
C ASP A 44 -16.51 -6.39 -10.05
N ALA A 45 -17.49 -7.01 -9.39
CA ALA A 45 -17.54 -7.20 -7.95
C ALA A 45 -16.31 -7.94 -7.43
N LEU A 46 -16.01 -9.09 -8.05
CA LEU A 46 -14.90 -9.96 -7.65
C LEU A 46 -13.55 -9.28 -7.90
N MET A 47 -13.40 -8.55 -9.01
CA MET A 47 -12.20 -7.77 -9.32
C MET A 47 -11.98 -6.62 -8.33
N THR A 48 -13.05 -5.93 -7.92
CA THR A 48 -12.98 -4.84 -6.93
C THR A 48 -12.52 -5.37 -5.57
N VAL A 49 -13.05 -6.52 -5.14
CA VAL A 49 -12.63 -7.22 -3.92
C VAL A 49 -11.16 -7.66 -4.04
N LEU A 50 -10.77 -8.30 -5.15
CA LEU A 50 -9.40 -8.74 -5.38
C LEU A 50 -8.38 -7.59 -5.35
N ILE A 51 -8.69 -6.46 -6.00
CA ILE A 51 -7.80 -5.31 -6.04
C ILE A 51 -7.71 -4.66 -4.64
N SER A 52 -8.84 -4.52 -3.95
CA SER A 52 -8.88 -3.86 -2.64
C SER A 52 -8.20 -4.71 -1.56
N TYR A 53 -8.64 -5.96 -1.39
CA TYR A 53 -8.11 -6.87 -0.38
C TYR A 53 -6.73 -7.43 -0.76
N GLY A 54 -6.50 -7.75 -2.03
CA GLY A 54 -5.20 -8.17 -2.53
C GLY A 54 -4.15 -7.05 -2.43
N GLY A 55 -4.56 -5.80 -2.67
CA GLY A 55 -3.71 -4.63 -2.41
C GLY A 55 -3.30 -4.52 -0.94
N CYS A 56 -4.24 -4.66 0.00
CA CYS A 56 -3.94 -4.67 1.43
C CYS A 56 -3.00 -5.82 1.82
N ALA A 57 -3.27 -7.03 1.34
CA ALA A 57 -2.41 -8.19 1.58
C ALA A 57 -0.99 -7.97 1.04
N PHE A 58 -0.87 -7.39 -0.16
CA PHE A 58 0.42 -7.06 -0.75
C PHE A 58 1.18 -5.99 0.04
N GLN A 59 0.49 -4.97 0.56
CA GLN A 59 1.10 -3.97 1.46
C GLN A 59 1.70 -4.62 2.71
N VAL A 60 0.95 -5.52 3.35
CA VAL A 60 1.43 -6.25 4.53
C VAL A 60 2.62 -7.14 4.18
N LEU A 61 2.54 -7.92 3.09
CA LEU A 61 3.62 -8.79 2.63
C LEU A 61 4.89 -8.01 2.30
N ALA A 62 4.78 -6.90 1.57
CA ALA A 62 5.89 -6.02 1.25
C ALA A 62 6.51 -5.43 2.52
N GLY A 63 5.69 -5.00 3.49
CA GLY A 63 6.17 -4.55 4.79
C GLY A 63 6.95 -5.62 5.56
N LEU A 64 6.41 -6.84 5.66
CA LEU A 64 7.09 -7.97 6.31
C LEU A 64 8.43 -8.32 5.64
N LEU A 65 8.45 -8.38 4.30
CA LEU A 65 9.67 -8.65 3.55
C LEU A 65 10.68 -7.49 3.65
N GLY A 66 10.21 -6.25 3.70
CA GLY A 66 11.05 -5.09 3.98
C GLY A 66 11.69 -5.15 5.37
N LEU A 67 10.98 -5.63 6.40
CA LEU A 67 11.57 -5.89 7.72
C LEU A 67 12.62 -6.99 7.67
N ALA A 68 12.29 -8.14 7.08
CA ALA A 68 13.17 -9.30 6.99
C ALA A 68 14.46 -9.00 6.19
N LEU A 69 14.34 -8.19 5.13
CA LEU A 69 15.44 -7.85 4.23
C LEU A 69 16.09 -6.49 4.56
N SER A 70 15.66 -5.79 5.61
CA SER A 70 16.15 -4.44 5.94
C SER A 70 17.66 -4.35 6.17
N ASN A 71 18.27 -5.42 6.68
CA ASN A 71 19.71 -5.51 6.91
C ASN A 71 20.50 -5.86 5.65
N LYS A 72 19.83 -6.17 4.54
CA LYS A 72 20.41 -6.58 3.26
C LYS A 72 20.18 -5.48 2.20
N LYS A 73 21.10 -5.32 1.26
CA LYS A 73 20.91 -4.47 0.07
C LYS A 73 20.02 -5.19 -0.96
N SER A 74 18.75 -5.35 -0.64
CA SER A 74 17.83 -6.15 -1.46
C SER A 74 17.24 -5.33 -2.62
N VAL A 75 17.35 -5.85 -3.84
CA VAL A 75 16.61 -5.32 -5.01
C VAL A 75 15.11 -5.61 -4.87
N ILE A 76 14.74 -6.71 -4.21
CA ILE A 76 13.34 -7.14 -4.03
C ILE A 76 12.54 -6.08 -3.28
N THR A 77 13.12 -5.45 -2.25
CA THR A 77 12.41 -4.40 -1.50
C THR A 77 12.19 -3.15 -2.34
N VAL A 78 13.09 -2.83 -3.27
CA VAL A 78 12.89 -1.75 -4.24
C VAL A 78 11.78 -2.11 -5.22
N LEU A 79 11.79 -3.33 -5.77
CA LEU A 79 10.74 -3.80 -6.69
C LEU A 79 9.35 -3.74 -6.04
N PHE A 80 9.21 -4.20 -4.79
CA PHE A 80 7.95 -4.06 -4.07
C PHE A 80 7.56 -2.61 -3.82
N GLY A 81 8.53 -1.74 -3.52
CA GLY A 81 8.25 -0.32 -3.38
C GLY A 81 7.70 0.28 -4.68
N ILE A 82 8.25 -0.10 -5.83
CA ILE A 82 7.77 0.33 -7.15
C ILE A 82 6.36 -0.20 -7.41
N LEU A 83 6.13 -1.50 -7.18
CA LEU A 83 4.83 -2.16 -7.37
C LEU A 83 3.75 -1.59 -6.44
N LEU A 84 4.12 -1.13 -5.25
CA LEU A 84 3.20 -0.43 -4.35
C LEU A 84 2.94 1.01 -4.79
N PHE A 85 3.97 1.71 -5.26
CA PHE A 85 3.89 3.14 -5.54
C PHE A 85 3.19 3.44 -6.87
N ILE A 86 3.51 2.73 -7.95
CA ILE A 86 2.98 3.03 -9.30
C ILE A 86 1.44 2.98 -9.35
N PRO A 87 0.76 1.93 -8.85
CA PRO A 87 -0.70 1.87 -8.91
C PRO A 87 -1.37 2.98 -8.11
N VAL A 88 -0.84 3.30 -6.93
CA VAL A 88 -1.37 4.36 -6.06
C VAL A 88 -1.12 5.74 -6.67
N LEU A 89 0.03 5.95 -7.32
CA LEU A 89 0.33 7.16 -8.08
C LEU A 89 -0.62 7.31 -9.27
N ALA A 90 -0.84 6.23 -10.03
CA ALA A 90 -1.77 6.24 -11.16
C ALA A 90 -3.20 6.56 -10.69
N ASN A 91 -3.63 6.02 -9.56
CA ASN A 91 -4.93 6.34 -8.96
C ASN A 91 -5.00 7.81 -8.53
N PHE A 92 -3.94 8.34 -7.90
CA PHE A 92 -3.85 9.74 -7.52
C PHE A 92 -3.95 10.69 -8.73
N LEU A 93 -3.22 10.40 -9.81
CA LEU A 93 -3.23 11.23 -11.02
C LEU A 93 -4.57 11.21 -11.76
N LYS A 94 -5.36 10.13 -11.61
CA LYS A 94 -6.73 10.03 -12.15
C LYS A 94 -7.79 10.55 -11.19
N THR A 95 -7.41 10.93 -9.97
CA THR A 95 -8.36 11.42 -8.97
C THR A 95 -8.79 12.83 -9.34
N GLU A 96 -10.05 12.98 -9.74
CA GLU A 96 -10.69 14.27 -10.03
C GLU A 96 -11.90 14.45 -9.09
N GLY A 97 -12.30 15.69 -8.82
CA GLY A 97 -13.48 16.00 -8.01
C GLY A 97 -13.18 16.76 -6.71
N ASN A 98 -13.88 16.41 -5.62
CA ASN A 98 -13.84 17.14 -4.35
C ASN A 98 -12.43 17.15 -3.73
N ILE A 99 -12.00 18.30 -3.21
CA ILE A 99 -10.71 18.49 -2.54
C ILE A 99 -10.47 17.47 -1.42
N ALA A 100 -11.52 17.04 -0.72
CA ALA A 100 -11.41 16.01 0.32
C ALA A 100 -10.90 14.67 -0.25
N VAL A 101 -11.39 14.26 -1.42
CA VAL A 101 -10.98 13.02 -2.09
C VAL A 101 -9.54 13.13 -2.56
N ILE A 102 -9.15 14.27 -3.14
CA ILE A 102 -7.77 14.54 -3.55
C ILE A 102 -6.81 14.45 -2.36
N VAL A 103 -7.17 15.04 -1.22
CA VAL A 103 -6.34 14.99 0.01
C VAL A 103 -6.20 13.56 0.53
N VAL A 104 -7.28 12.78 0.59
CA VAL A 104 -7.24 11.38 1.05
C VAL A 104 -6.36 10.53 0.13
N THR A 105 -6.49 10.69 -1.18
CA THR A 105 -5.65 9.94 -2.14
C THR A 105 -4.18 10.38 -2.06
N ALA A 106 -3.91 11.67 -1.84
CA ALA A 106 -2.55 12.17 -1.61
C ALA A 106 -1.91 11.58 -0.34
N VAL A 107 -2.64 11.54 0.77
CA VAL A 107 -2.15 10.94 2.03
C VAL A 107 -1.87 9.45 1.84
N THR A 108 -2.73 8.75 1.10
CA THR A 108 -2.57 7.33 0.79
C THR A 108 -1.28 7.07 -0.03
N LEU A 109 -0.87 8.01 -0.89
CA LEU A 109 0.36 7.93 -1.68
C LEU A 109 1.65 8.10 -0.83
N VAL A 110 1.57 8.78 0.32
CA VAL A 110 2.74 9.04 1.17
C VAL A 110 3.40 7.75 1.66
N PHE A 111 2.60 6.77 2.10
CA PHE A 111 3.12 5.51 2.65
C PHE A 111 3.95 4.68 1.66
N PRO A 112 3.45 4.34 0.46
CA PRO A 112 4.24 3.61 -0.52
C PRO A 112 5.43 4.43 -1.04
N TYR A 113 5.33 5.76 -1.08
CA TYR A 113 6.47 6.62 -1.39
C TYR A 113 7.59 6.51 -0.34
N LEU A 114 7.25 6.61 0.95
CA LEU A 114 8.21 6.48 2.04
C LEU A 114 8.89 5.10 2.02
N TYR A 115 8.12 4.04 1.73
CA TYR A 115 8.65 2.69 1.58
C TYR A 115 9.64 2.61 0.40
N LEU A 116 9.26 3.08 -0.78
CA LEU A 116 10.12 3.07 -1.97
C LEU A 116 11.40 3.90 -1.75
N HIS A 117 11.28 5.11 -1.20
CA HIS A 117 12.41 5.97 -0.90
C HIS A 117 13.38 5.30 0.08
N ALA A 118 12.85 4.71 1.16
CA ALA A 118 13.66 4.01 2.15
C ALA A 118 14.31 2.75 1.58
N ALA A 119 13.60 1.98 0.75
CA ALA A 119 14.12 0.79 0.06
C ALA A 119 15.28 1.17 -0.88
N TRP A 120 15.11 2.22 -1.68
CA TRP A 120 16.14 2.72 -2.57
C TRP A 120 17.38 3.21 -1.81
N LYS A 121 17.17 3.98 -0.74
CA LYS A 121 18.27 4.46 0.11
C LYS A 121 19.00 3.29 0.78
N ASN A 122 18.29 2.27 1.25
CA ASN A 122 18.90 1.08 1.84
C ASN A 122 19.68 0.24 0.81
N PHE A 123 19.20 0.15 -0.43
CA PHE A 123 19.89 -0.54 -1.52
C PHE A 123 21.21 0.16 -1.89
N LYS A 124 21.20 1.50 -1.96
CA LYS A 124 22.40 2.30 -2.27
C LYS A 124 23.41 2.37 -1.11
N ALA A 125 22.92 2.54 0.11
CA ALA A 125 23.74 2.73 1.32
C ALA A 125 24.79 1.65 1.45
#